data_AF-A0A238KM55-F1
#
_entry.id   AF-A0A238KM55-F1
#
_cell.length_a   1.000
_cell.length_b   1.000
_cell.length_c   1.000
_cell.angle_alpha   90.00
_cell.angle_beta   90.00
_cell.angle_gamma   90.00
#
_symmetry.space_group_name_H-M   'P 1'
#
loop_
_entity.id
_entity.type
_entity.pdbx_description
1 polymer ?
#
loop_
_entity_poly.entity_id
_entity_poly.type
_entity_poly.pdbx_seq_one_letter_code
_entity_poly.pdbx_strand_id
1 'polypeptide(L)'
;MNEAYFNGLVLPAMCLAALGWAVPRVLALWWPEGVKWLMGLALVSTLVMAFCGAGFFAFLYSAQGVNLDDLYATGGLSVPVHFAKLSLISALLWGPLMVLSLAGVPKNWVREVW
;
A
#
# COMPACT_ATOMS: atom_id res chain seq x y z
N MET A 1 7.84 -21.49 17.93
CA MET A 1 7.75 -20.03 17.75
C MET A 1 8.27 -19.54 16.39
N ASN A 2 9.16 -20.24 15.68
CA ASN A 2 9.67 -19.80 14.36
C ASN A 2 8.67 -19.86 13.20
N GLU A 3 7.66 -20.74 13.24
CA GLU A 3 6.72 -20.90 12.12
C GLU A 3 5.78 -19.69 11.95
N ALA A 4 5.44 -18.99 13.03
CA ALA A 4 4.54 -17.82 13.00
C ALA A 4 5.17 -16.58 12.34
N TYR A 5 6.50 -16.51 12.23
CA TYR A 5 7.18 -15.34 11.67
C TYR A 5 7.36 -15.44 10.14
N PHE A 6 7.61 -16.62 9.59
CA PHE A 6 7.81 -16.84 8.15
C PHE A 6 6.56 -17.38 7.44
N ASN A 7 5.79 -18.27 8.08
CA ASN A 7 4.53 -18.80 7.55
C ASN A 7 3.29 -18.05 8.08
N GLY A 8 3.46 -17.14 9.04
CA GLY A 8 2.36 -16.39 9.64
C GLY A 8 2.17 -14.99 9.06
N LEU A 9 0.95 -14.47 9.22
CA LEU A 9 0.46 -13.16 8.77
C LEU A 9 1.33 -11.95 9.21
N VAL A 10 2.27 -12.16 10.14
CA VAL A 10 3.10 -11.10 10.74
C VAL A 10 4.03 -10.46 9.72
N LEU A 11 4.81 -11.24 8.97
CA LEU A 11 5.75 -10.69 8.00
C LEU A 11 5.02 -9.90 6.88
N PRO A 12 3.95 -10.43 6.26
CA PRO A 12 3.10 -9.68 5.33
C PRO A 12 2.59 -8.36 5.92
N ALA A 13 2.08 -8.38 7.15
CA ALA A 13 1.55 -7.18 7.80
C ALA A 13 2.64 -6.14 8.06
N MET A 14 3.84 -6.56 8.51
CA MET A 14 4.99 -5.68 8.72
C MET A 14 5.46 -5.03 7.41
N CYS A 15 5.53 -5.80 6.32
CA CYS A 15 5.88 -5.28 5.00
C CYS A 15 4.89 -4.21 4.53
N LEU A 16 3.59 -4.48 4.61
CA LEU A 16 2.55 -3.52 4.22
C LEU A 16 2.57 -2.27 5.10
N ALA A 17 2.76 -2.42 6.42
CA ALA A 17 2.91 -1.32 7.35
C ALA A 17 4.10 -0.42 7.00
N ALA A 18 5.26 -1.02 6.73
CA ALA A 18 6.47 -0.31 6.33
C ALA A 18 6.29 0.44 5.01
N LEU A 19 5.63 -0.18 4.02
CA LEU A 19 5.28 0.47 2.75
C LEU A 19 4.33 1.65 2.96
N GLY A 20 3.28 1.49 3.77
CA GLY A 20 2.33 2.55 4.09
C GLY A 20 3.03 3.78 4.68
N TRP A 21 4.07 3.57 5.49
CA TRP A 21 4.89 4.66 6.02
C TRP A 21 5.84 5.26 4.99
N ALA A 22 6.52 4.43 4.19
CA ALA A 22 7.59 4.87 3.29
C ALA A 22 7.06 5.57 2.02
N VAL A 23 6.02 5.03 1.39
CA VAL A 23 5.46 5.51 0.12
C VAL A 23 5.16 7.01 0.12
N PRO A 24 4.37 7.57 1.06
CA PRO A 24 4.05 9.00 1.03
C PRO A 24 5.29 9.89 1.22
N ARG A 25 6.29 9.43 1.98
CA ARG A 25 7.53 10.20 2.21
C ARG A 25 8.42 10.23 0.98
N VAL A 26 8.55 9.09 0.29
CA VAL A 26 9.32 9.01 -0.96
C VAL A 26 8.67 9.86 -2.04
N LEU A 27 7.34 9.79 -2.17
CA LEU A 27 6.59 10.62 -3.12
C LEU A 27 6.69 12.12 -2.78
N ALA A 28 6.66 12.46 -1.49
CA ALA A 28 6.77 13.84 -1.03
C ALA A 28 8.11 14.52 -1.34
N LEU A 29 9.18 13.77 -1.60
CA LEU A 29 10.51 14.34 -1.91
C LEU A 29 10.47 15.24 -3.15
N TRP A 30 9.55 14.99 -4.09
CA TRP A 30 9.42 15.71 -5.36
C TRP A 30 8.11 16.50 -5.44
N TRP A 31 7.28 16.43 -4.39
CA TRP A 31 5.92 16.97 -4.40
C TRP A 31 5.88 18.39 -3.81
N PRO A 32 5.17 19.34 -4.43
CA PRO A 32 5.03 20.69 -3.87
C PRO A 32 4.26 20.70 -2.54
N GLU A 33 4.59 21.67 -1.68
CA GLU A 33 3.87 21.90 -0.43
C GLU A 33 2.54 22.65 -0.67
N GLY A 34 1.53 22.36 0.14
CA GLY A 34 0.21 23.01 0.11
C GLY A 34 -0.94 22.04 0.34
N VAL A 35 -2.09 22.52 0.83
CA VAL A 35 -3.23 21.65 1.19
C VAL A 35 -3.74 20.86 0.00
N LYS A 36 -3.95 21.51 -1.15
CA LYS A 36 -4.40 20.87 -2.39
C LYS A 36 -3.41 19.80 -2.87
N TRP A 37 -2.11 20.11 -2.77
CA TRP A 37 -1.05 19.19 -3.17
C TRP A 37 -0.93 18.01 -2.22
N LEU A 38 -1.13 18.19 -0.92
CA LEU A 38 -1.17 17.10 0.05
C LEU A 38 -2.37 16.18 -0.16
N MET A 39 -3.54 16.72 -0.51
CA MET A 39 -4.68 15.88 -0.90
C MET A 39 -4.36 15.05 -2.15
N GLY A 40 -3.69 15.66 -3.13
CA GLY A 40 -3.18 14.95 -4.31
C GLY A 40 -2.17 13.86 -3.94
N LEU A 41 -1.22 14.17 -3.06
CA LEU A 41 -0.22 13.23 -2.56
C LEU A 41 -0.88 12.07 -1.82
N ALA A 42 -1.89 12.33 -1.00
CA ALA A 42 -2.65 11.31 -0.28
C ALA A 42 -3.38 10.36 -1.25
N LEU A 43 -4.03 10.92 -2.28
CA LEU A 43 -4.70 10.13 -3.31
C LEU A 43 -3.70 9.27 -4.09
N VAL A 44 -2.60 9.86 -4.56
CA VAL A 44 -1.56 9.14 -5.31
C VAL A 44 -0.90 8.06 -4.45
N SER A 45 -0.59 8.37 -3.18
CA SER A 45 -0.06 7.38 -2.24
C SER A 45 -1.03 6.22 -2.03
N THR A 46 -2.34 6.50 -1.94
CA THR A 46 -3.39 5.47 -1.81
C THR A 46 -3.42 4.56 -3.05
N LEU A 47 -3.35 5.14 -4.26
CA LEU A 47 -3.31 4.37 -5.50
C LEU A 47 -2.06 3.50 -5.58
N VAL A 48 -0.89 4.08 -5.31
CA VAL A 48 0.38 3.34 -5.28
C VAL A 48 0.32 2.21 -4.27
N MET A 49 -0.19 2.45 -3.06
CA MET A 49 -0.38 1.41 -2.05
C MET A 49 -1.37 0.34 -2.48
N ALA A 50 -2.46 0.71 -3.16
CA ALA A 50 -3.42 -0.26 -3.70
C ALA A 50 -2.75 -1.19 -4.73
N PHE A 51 -1.94 -0.65 -5.64
CA PHE A 51 -1.18 -1.44 -6.62
C PHE A 51 -0.08 -2.28 -5.96
N CYS A 52 0.69 -1.71 -5.04
CA CYS A 52 1.74 -2.43 -4.32
C CYS A 52 1.15 -3.57 -3.49
N GLY A 53 0.03 -3.34 -2.78
CA GLY A 53 -0.65 -4.38 -2.02
C GLY A 53 -1.19 -5.49 -2.92
N ALA A 54 -1.80 -5.15 -4.05
CA ALA A 54 -2.32 -6.14 -5.01
C ALA A 54 -1.18 -7.00 -5.58
N GLY A 55 -0.06 -6.37 -5.99
CA GLY A 55 1.13 -7.08 -6.46
C GLY A 55 1.78 -7.93 -5.37
N PHE A 56 1.80 -7.43 -4.13
CA PHE A 56 2.33 -8.17 -2.99
C PHE A 56 1.52 -9.44 -2.69
N PHE A 57 0.19 -9.36 -2.72
CA PHE A 57 -0.65 -10.54 -2.56
C PHE A 57 -0.55 -11.50 -3.75
N ALA A 58 -0.45 -11.00 -4.98
CA ALA A 58 -0.20 -11.85 -6.13
C ALA A 58 1.12 -12.61 -5.99
N PHE A 59 2.17 -11.95 -5.51
CA PHE A 59 3.47 -12.57 -5.21
C PHE A 59 3.34 -13.63 -4.10
N LEU A 60 2.65 -13.34 -3.00
CA LEU A 60 2.42 -14.30 -1.92
C LEU A 60 1.66 -15.54 -2.39
N TYR A 61 0.69 -15.38 -3.29
CA TYR A 61 -0.05 -16.51 -3.88
C TYR A 61 0.85 -17.36 -4.78
N SER A 62 1.67 -16.72 -5.61
CA SER A 62 2.65 -17.43 -6.44
C SER A 62 3.68 -18.18 -5.60
N ALA A 63 4.18 -17.57 -4.52
CA ALA A 63 5.10 -18.20 -3.58
C ALA A 63 4.49 -19.40 -2.83
N GLN A 64 3.16 -19.45 -2.69
CA GLN A 64 2.41 -20.58 -2.14
C GLN A 64 2.16 -21.71 -3.17
N GLY A 65 2.67 -21.57 -4.39
CA GLY A 65 2.56 -22.57 -5.45
C GLY A 65 1.34 -22.41 -6.36
N VAL A 66 0.64 -21.27 -6.29
CA VAL A 66 -0.51 -21.00 -7.17
C VAL A 66 -0.01 -20.46 -8.52
N ASN A 67 -0.36 -21.15 -9.61
CA ASN A 67 -0.10 -20.64 -10.96
C ASN A 67 -1.06 -19.51 -11.31
N LEU A 68 -0.52 -18.29 -11.40
CA LEU A 68 -1.30 -17.09 -11.73
C LEU A 68 -1.86 -17.16 -13.16
N ASP A 69 -1.15 -17.82 -14.09
CA ASP A 69 -1.61 -17.97 -15.48
C ASP A 69 -2.87 -18.85 -15.58
N ASP A 70 -2.92 -19.95 -14.82
CA ASP A 70 -4.11 -20.82 -14.75
C ASP A 70 -5.29 -20.10 -14.10
N LEU A 71 -5.02 -19.30 -13.06
CA LEU A 71 -6.03 -18.44 -12.43
C LEU A 71 -6.59 -17.43 -13.42
N TYR A 72 -5.74 -16.74 -14.17
CA TYR A 72 -6.16 -15.76 -15.17
C TYR A 72 -6.90 -16.43 -16.34
N ALA A 73 -6.47 -17.61 -16.78
CA ALA A 73 -7.17 -18.37 -17.82
C ALA A 73 -8.58 -18.80 -17.38
N THR A 74 -8.76 -19.14 -16.10
CA THR A 74 -10.03 -19.61 -15.54
C THR A 74 -10.95 -18.45 -15.11
N GLY A 75 -10.38 -17.41 -14.51
CA GLY A 75 -11.11 -16.30 -13.89
C GLY A 75 -11.08 -14.98 -14.64
N GLY A 76 -10.22 -14.81 -15.64
CA GLY A 76 -10.08 -13.59 -16.43
C GLY A 76 -9.93 -12.33 -15.56
N LEU A 77 -10.79 -11.33 -15.80
CA LEU A 77 -10.78 -10.05 -15.08
C LEU A 77 -11.16 -10.17 -13.58
N SER A 78 -11.74 -11.29 -13.13
CA SER A 78 -12.08 -11.46 -11.71
C SER A 78 -10.84 -11.60 -10.81
N VAL A 79 -9.73 -12.09 -11.36
CA VAL A 79 -8.46 -12.29 -10.65
C VAL A 79 -7.82 -10.96 -10.20
N PRO A 80 -7.57 -9.98 -11.10
CA PRO A 80 -7.03 -8.68 -10.68
C PRO A 80 -7.99 -7.93 -9.75
N VAL A 81 -9.31 -8.06 -9.96
CA VAL A 81 -10.32 -7.47 -9.07
C VAL A 81 -10.26 -8.07 -7.67
N HIS A 82 -10.04 -9.39 -7.56
CA HIS A 82 -9.85 -10.05 -6.27
C HIS A 82 -8.63 -9.51 -5.54
N PHE A 83 -7.47 -9.41 -6.21
CA PHE A 83 -6.25 -8.86 -5.58
C PHE A 83 -6.39 -7.38 -5.22
N ALA A 84 -7.08 -6.58 -6.05
CA ALA A 84 -7.40 -5.20 -5.72
C ALA A 84 -8.28 -5.10 -4.47
N LYS A 85 -9.31 -5.95 -4.36
CA LYS A 85 -10.17 -6.03 -3.17
C LYS A 85 -9.37 -6.44 -1.93
N LEU A 86 -8.47 -7.42 -2.06
CA LEU A 86 -7.61 -7.88 -0.97
C LEU A 86 -6.68 -6.75 -0.50
N SER A 87 -6.09 -6.02 -1.45
CA SER A 87 -5.28 -4.83 -1.19
C SER A 87 -6.07 -3.75 -0.44
N LEU A 88 -7.31 -3.46 -0.86
CA LEU A 88 -8.18 -2.49 -0.19
C LEU A 88 -8.56 -2.93 1.23
N ILE A 89 -8.86 -4.21 1.46
CA ILE A 89 -9.12 -4.72 2.82
C ILE A 89 -7.86 -4.58 3.69
N SER A 90 -6.69 -4.85 3.12
CA SER A 90 -5.41 -4.68 3.82
C SER A 90 -5.07 -3.22 4.14
N ALA A 91 -5.82 -2.24 3.60
CA ALA A 91 -5.67 -0.83 3.97
C ALA A 91 -5.92 -0.57 5.45
N LEU A 92 -6.58 -1.48 6.17
CA LEU A 92 -6.66 -1.43 7.63
C LEU A 92 -5.27 -1.53 8.30
N LEU A 93 -4.30 -2.19 7.65
CA LEU A 93 -2.93 -2.33 8.14
C LEU A 93 -2.05 -1.14 7.76
N TRP A 94 -2.12 -0.71 6.50
CA TRP A 94 -1.20 0.30 5.97
C TRP A 94 -1.79 1.71 5.91
N GLY A 95 -3.11 1.86 5.82
CA GLY A 95 -3.81 3.12 5.67
C GLY A 95 -3.61 4.09 6.84
N PRO A 96 -3.83 3.68 8.10
CA PRO A 96 -3.56 4.53 9.26
C PRO A 96 -2.11 5.01 9.32
N LEU A 97 -1.15 4.13 9.01
CA LEU A 97 0.27 4.48 8.98
C LEU A 97 0.61 5.45 7.85
N MET A 98 -0.02 5.31 6.69
CA MET A 98 0.12 6.24 5.58
C MET A 98 -0.41 7.62 5.96
N VAL A 99 -1.57 7.69 6.60
CA VAL A 99 -2.15 8.96 7.07
C VAL A 99 -1.24 9.63 8.10
N LEU A 100 -0.75 8.87 9.10
CA LEU A 100 0.22 9.39 10.08
C LEU A 100 1.52 9.85 9.42
N SER A 101 1.98 9.13 8.39
CA SER A 101 3.18 9.49 7.64
C SER A 101 2.99 10.78 6.85
N LEU A 102 1.84 10.94 6.18
CA LEU A 102 1.45 12.16 5.45
C LEU A 102 1.33 13.36 6.38
N ALA A 103 0.77 13.18 7.59
CA ALA A 103 0.65 14.26 8.58
C ALA A 103 2.01 14.83 9.01
N GLY A 104 3.08 14.03 8.93
CA GLY A 104 4.45 14.46 9.22
C GLY A 104 5.24 14.99 8.02
N VAL A 105 4.63 15.07 6.82
CA VAL A 105 5.30 15.58 5.61
C VAL A 105 5.51 17.09 5.62
N PRO A 106 4.56 17.95 6.07
CA PRO A 106 4.72 19.40 6.00
C PRO A 106 5.83 19.88 6.92
N LYS A 107 6.86 20.53 6.37
CA LYS A 107 8.02 21.03 7.13
C LYS A 107 7.94 22.52 7.43
N ASN A 108 7.35 23.30 6.53
CA ASN A 108 7.41 24.77 6.56
C ASN A 108 6.05 25.43 6.90
N TRP A 109 5.08 24.66 7.39
CA TRP A 109 3.75 25.14 7.76
C TRP A 109 3.78 25.95 9.07
N VAL A 110 4.34 27.15 9.00
CA VAL A 110 4.39 28.14 10.09
C VAL A 110 3.31 29.21 9.93
N ARG A 111 2.84 29.44 8.69
CA ARG A 111 1.69 30.31 8.38
C ARG A 111 0.71 29.57 7.48
N GLU A 112 -0.58 29.84 7.65
CA GLU A 112 -1.63 29.28 6.80
C GLU A 112 -1.46 29.78 5.36
N VAL A 113 -1.03 28.89 4.47
CA VAL A 113 -1.08 29.10 3.02
C VAL A 113 -2.21 28.23 2.48
N TRP A 114 -3.36 28.86 2.21
CA TRP A 114 -4.57 28.27 1.66
C TRP A 114 -4.46 28.04 0.15
#